data_AF-A0A2G6PAK1-F1
#
_entry.id   AF-A0A2G6PAK1-F1
#
_cell.length_a   1.000
_cell.length_b   1.000
_cell.length_c   1.000
_cell.angle_alpha   90.00
_cell.angle_beta   90.00
_cell.angle_gamma   90.00
#
_symmetry.space_group_name_H-M   'P 1'
#
loop_
_entity.id
_entity.type
_entity.pdbx_description
1 polymer ?
#
loop_
_entity_poly.entity_id
_entity_poly.type
_entity_poly.pdbx_seq_one_letter_code
_entity_poly.pdbx_strand_id
1 'polypeptide(L)'
;MTSPVPKKKVTGKTRSLVVFIDKIIYGIACHWLAVFNIGIGLYVLLPMIVAPTLMYVGAMGPAKVIHTIYSPLCHQMASRSFFLYGEQYAYPRELAGTALKPIEVYMPDIPEFSSASIDPAEWVTFLMPARQFLGNAEMGYKMALCERDIAIYGAIFIFGLIYALLRNRIHFKSIPIWVFFLLGMGPITLDGFSQLLSQYGTAAEALSFLNRIFLLRESPPLFRTLTGFLFGFFLAWMAYPRVADGMEETAGDLERKLVRIGELEPRTPVNS
;
A
#
# COMPACT_ATOMS: atom_id res chain seq x y z
N MET A 1 -4.73 -40.17 -33.40
CA MET A 1 -5.57 -39.59 -32.32
C MET A 1 -5.21 -40.30 -31.03
N THR A 2 -4.43 -39.68 -30.16
CA THR A 2 -4.07 -40.25 -28.86
C THR A 2 -5.21 -40.00 -27.87
N SER A 3 -5.85 -41.08 -27.40
CA SER A 3 -6.87 -41.01 -26.37
C SER A 3 -6.31 -40.31 -25.12
N PRO A 4 -7.07 -39.40 -24.47
CA PRO A 4 -6.59 -38.70 -23.28
C PRO A 4 -6.26 -39.72 -22.17
N VAL A 5 -5.08 -39.58 -21.58
CA VAL A 5 -4.60 -40.43 -20.48
C VAL A 5 -5.63 -40.40 -19.34
N PRO A 6 -6.12 -41.56 -18.85
CA PRO A 6 -7.09 -41.58 -17.77
C PRO A 6 -6.53 -40.93 -16.51
N LYS A 7 -7.17 -39.85 -16.04
CA LYS A 7 -6.78 -39.17 -14.81
C LYS A 7 -6.89 -40.14 -13.64
N LYS A 8 -5.78 -40.37 -12.92
CA LYS A 8 -5.72 -41.25 -11.75
C LYS A 8 -6.75 -40.77 -10.70
N LYS A 9 -7.74 -41.60 -10.38
CA LYS A 9 -8.75 -41.28 -9.36
C LYS A 9 -8.06 -41.25 -8.00
N VAL A 10 -8.05 -40.08 -7.36
CA VAL A 10 -7.54 -39.91 -6.00
C VAL A 10 -8.59 -40.45 -5.03
N THR A 11 -8.20 -41.31 -4.08
CA THR A 11 -9.10 -41.99 -3.13
C THR A 11 -8.69 -41.74 -1.68
N GLY A 12 -9.58 -42.05 -0.73
CA GLY A 12 -9.31 -41.98 0.70
C GLY A 12 -9.07 -40.54 1.22
N LYS A 13 -8.15 -40.40 2.19
CA LYS A 13 -7.84 -39.13 2.87
C LYS A 13 -7.42 -38.02 1.90
N THR A 14 -6.71 -38.38 0.83
CA THR A 14 -6.28 -37.41 -0.19
C THR A 14 -7.47 -36.85 -0.97
N ARG A 15 -8.50 -37.64 -1.24
CA ARG A 15 -9.74 -37.14 -1.87
C ARG A 15 -10.43 -36.13 -0.95
N SER A 16 -10.60 -36.48 0.32
CA SER A 16 -11.25 -35.60 1.30
C SER A 16 -10.50 -34.28 1.45
N LEU A 17 -9.16 -34.31 1.48
CA LEU A 17 -8.33 -33.11 1.53
C LEU A 17 -8.51 -32.23 0.27
N VAL A 18 -8.51 -32.83 -0.92
CA VAL A 18 -8.73 -32.10 -2.18
C VAL A 18 -10.10 -31.43 -2.20
N VAL A 19 -11.15 -32.16 -1.81
CA VAL A 19 -12.51 -31.60 -1.75
C VAL A 19 -12.60 -30.47 -0.74
N PHE A 20 -11.96 -30.60 0.42
CA PHE A 20 -11.91 -29.54 1.43
C PHE A 20 -11.23 -28.28 0.88
N ILE A 21 -10.07 -28.43 0.22
CA ILE A 21 -9.36 -27.32 -0.42
C ILE A 21 -10.21 -26.69 -1.53
N ASP A 22 -10.85 -27.50 -2.38
CA ASP A 22 -11.75 -27.02 -3.43
C ASP A 22 -12.88 -26.14 -2.86
N LYS A 23 -13.49 -26.56 -1.73
CA LYS A 23 -14.54 -25.79 -1.04
C LYS A 23 -14.01 -24.46 -0.49
N ILE A 24 -12.79 -24.44 0.06
CA ILE A 24 -12.14 -23.20 0.51
C ILE A 24 -11.90 -22.26 -0.67
N ILE A 25 -11.29 -22.76 -1.74
CA ILE A 25 -10.99 -21.94 -2.93
C ILE A 25 -12.29 -21.41 -3.55
N TYR A 26 -13.33 -22.23 -3.63
CA TYR A 26 -14.65 -21.81 -4.07
C TYR A 26 -15.21 -20.67 -3.21
N GLY A 27 -15.15 -20.82 -1.88
CA GLY A 27 -15.56 -19.77 -0.95
C GLY A 27 -14.80 -18.46 -1.14
N ILE A 28 -13.48 -18.53 -1.31
CA ILE A 28 -12.62 -17.38 -1.59
C ILE A 28 -12.98 -16.76 -2.94
N ALA A 29 -13.11 -17.55 -4.01
CA ALA A 29 -13.44 -17.05 -5.34
C ALA A 29 -14.79 -16.32 -5.35
N CYS A 30 -15.78 -16.82 -4.61
CA CYS A 30 -17.08 -16.16 -4.50
C CYS A 30 -17.05 -14.86 -3.69
N HIS A 31 -16.18 -14.77 -2.68
CA HIS A 31 -16.08 -13.62 -1.79
C HIS A 31 -14.76 -12.85 -1.94
N TRP A 32 -14.11 -12.96 -3.11
CA TRP A 32 -12.75 -12.50 -3.33
C TRP A 32 -12.58 -11.02 -2.98
N LEU A 33 -13.60 -10.20 -3.32
CA LEU A 33 -13.60 -8.78 -3.08
C LEU A 33 -13.64 -8.44 -1.58
N ALA A 34 -14.39 -9.20 -0.78
CA ALA A 34 -14.41 -9.04 0.66
C ALA A 34 -13.06 -9.45 1.27
N VAL A 35 -12.49 -10.57 0.83
CA VAL A 35 -11.16 -11.03 1.26
C VAL A 35 -10.10 -9.98 0.95
N PHE A 36 -10.11 -9.41 -0.27
CA PHE A 36 -9.16 -8.38 -0.68
C PHE A 36 -9.34 -7.09 0.10
N ASN A 37 -10.57 -6.59 0.26
CA ASN A 37 -10.87 -5.38 1.01
C ASN A 37 -10.52 -5.51 2.50
N ILE A 38 -10.78 -6.67 3.12
CA ILE A 38 -10.37 -6.93 4.50
C ILE A 38 -8.85 -6.96 4.61
N GLY A 39 -8.17 -7.69 3.71
CA GLY A 39 -6.71 -7.79 3.71
C GLY A 39 -6.04 -6.42 3.54
N ILE A 40 -6.43 -5.64 2.54
CA ILE A 40 -5.86 -4.33 2.29
C ILE A 40 -6.27 -3.30 3.34
N GLY A 41 -7.50 -3.37 3.84
CA GLY A 41 -8.00 -2.54 4.93
C GLY A 41 -7.19 -2.75 6.20
N LEU A 42 -6.95 -4.00 6.59
CA LEU A 42 -6.06 -4.32 7.72
C LEU A 42 -4.64 -3.83 7.48
N TYR A 43 -4.12 -4.02 6.26
CA TYR A 43 -2.77 -3.61 5.90
C TYR A 43 -2.55 -2.10 6.01
N VAL A 44 -3.53 -1.26 5.62
CA VAL A 44 -3.38 0.20 5.68
C VAL A 44 -3.85 0.80 7.00
N LEU A 45 -4.96 0.33 7.59
CA LEU A 45 -5.52 0.91 8.81
C LEU A 45 -4.68 0.60 10.06
N LEU A 46 -4.01 -0.55 10.09
CA LEU A 46 -3.13 -0.93 11.20
C LEU A 46 -1.94 0.07 11.37
N PRO A 47 -1.11 0.35 10.36
CA PRO A 47 -0.05 1.33 10.48
C PRO A 47 -0.54 2.78 10.52
N MET A 48 -1.69 3.10 9.90
CA MET A 48 -2.23 4.46 9.80
C MET A 48 -2.92 4.92 11.09
N ILE A 49 -3.69 4.04 11.75
CA ILE A 49 -4.50 4.41 12.92
C ILE A 49 -3.99 3.71 14.17
N VAL A 50 -3.83 2.39 14.12
CA VAL A 50 -3.55 1.60 15.33
C VAL A 50 -2.16 1.92 15.89
N ALA A 51 -1.13 2.00 15.06
CA ALA A 51 0.22 2.34 15.50
C ALA A 51 0.30 3.69 16.26
N PRO A 52 -0.13 4.84 15.70
CA PRO A 52 -0.08 6.10 16.42
C PRO A 52 -1.05 6.16 17.61
N THR A 53 -2.20 5.50 17.56
CA THR A 53 -3.13 5.43 18.70
C THR A 53 -2.50 4.68 19.88
N LEU A 54 -1.81 3.57 19.62
CA LEU A 54 -1.10 2.82 20.66
C LEU A 54 -0.03 3.67 21.32
N MET A 55 0.70 4.49 20.55
CA MET A 55 1.68 5.42 21.11
C MET A 55 1.03 6.51 21.95
N TYR A 56 -0.09 7.07 21.49
CA TYR A 56 -0.86 8.08 22.21
C TYR A 56 -1.37 7.60 23.58
N VAL A 57 -1.82 6.34 23.68
CA VAL A 57 -2.26 5.76 24.97
C VAL A 57 -1.12 5.18 25.81
N GLY A 58 0.15 5.38 25.41
CA GLY A 58 1.33 4.91 26.13
C GLY A 58 1.72 3.45 25.89
N ALA A 59 1.03 2.74 25.01
CA ALA A 59 1.33 1.35 24.62
C ALA A 59 2.47 1.27 23.57
N MET A 60 3.65 1.78 23.94
CA MET A 60 4.81 1.89 23.04
C MET A 60 5.34 0.55 22.52
N GLY A 61 5.27 -0.52 23.32
CA GLY A 61 5.75 -1.86 22.95
C GLY A 61 5.03 -2.41 21.71
N PRO A 62 3.69 -2.57 21.76
CA PRO A 62 2.89 -2.97 20.62
C PRO A 62 3.05 -2.06 19.39
N ALA A 63 3.14 -0.74 19.58
CA ALA A 63 3.37 0.19 18.47
C ALA A 63 4.71 -0.08 17.76
N LYS A 64 5.79 -0.27 18.51
CA LYS A 64 7.12 -0.61 17.97
C LYS A 64 7.11 -1.91 17.17
N VAL A 65 6.31 -2.90 17.58
CA VAL A 65 6.15 -4.15 16.83
C VAL A 65 5.53 -3.87 15.45
N ILE A 66 4.47 -3.06 15.39
CA ILE A 66 3.87 -2.66 14.10
C ILE A 66 4.90 -1.95 13.22
N HIS A 67 5.60 -0.93 13.76
CA HIS A 67 6.67 -0.25 13.02
C HIS A 67 7.75 -1.21 12.51
N THR A 68 8.15 -2.18 13.32
CA THR A 68 9.18 -3.17 12.96
C THR A 68 8.72 -4.07 11.81
N ILE A 69 7.48 -4.58 11.86
CA ILE A 69 6.91 -5.43 10.81
C ILE A 69 6.87 -4.68 9.46
N TYR A 70 6.55 -3.38 9.48
CA TYR A 70 6.44 -2.57 8.26
C TYR A 70 7.76 -1.92 7.82
N SER A 71 8.83 -1.98 8.63
CA SER A 71 10.12 -1.31 8.36
C SER A 71 10.84 -1.80 7.09
N PRO A 72 10.74 -3.09 6.68
CA PRO A 72 11.29 -3.56 5.41
C PRO A 72 10.50 -3.07 4.20
N LEU A 73 9.21 -2.78 4.38
CA LEU A 73 8.29 -2.40 3.29
C LEU A 73 8.34 -0.89 3.01
N CYS A 74 8.61 -0.11 4.05
CA CYS A 74 8.60 1.34 4.00
C CYS A 74 9.72 1.91 4.86
N HIS A 75 10.33 3.00 4.40
CA HIS A 75 11.35 3.66 5.20
C HIS A 75 10.79 4.38 6.44
N GLN A 76 9.49 4.70 6.49
CA GLN A 76 8.82 5.35 7.64
C GLN A 76 9.56 6.60 8.15
N MET A 77 10.01 7.48 7.24
CA MET A 77 10.77 8.65 7.66
C MET A 77 9.82 9.71 8.21
N ALA A 78 10.16 10.32 9.34
CA ALA A 78 9.36 11.36 9.98
C ALA A 78 9.00 12.51 9.02
N SER A 79 9.93 12.95 8.17
CA SER A 79 9.62 14.01 7.18
C SER A 79 8.70 13.60 6.03
N ARG A 80 8.32 12.31 5.97
CA ARG A 80 7.53 11.71 4.89
C ARG A 80 6.39 10.84 5.38
N SER A 81 5.99 11.01 6.63
CA SER A 81 4.90 10.28 7.25
C SER A 81 3.92 11.27 7.84
N PHE A 82 2.64 10.90 7.83
CA PHE A 82 1.64 11.63 8.58
C PHE A 82 1.75 11.34 10.07
N PHE A 83 1.28 12.29 10.86
CA PHE A 83 1.22 12.25 12.32
C PHE A 83 -0.23 12.39 12.77
N LEU A 84 -0.58 11.68 13.85
CA LEU A 84 -1.84 11.86 14.55
C LEU A 84 -1.58 12.39 15.96
N TYR A 85 -2.55 13.11 16.51
CA TYR A 85 -2.52 13.63 17.89
C TYR A 85 -1.42 14.68 18.16
N GLY A 86 -1.02 15.45 17.14
CA GLY A 86 -0.03 16.52 17.25
C GLY A 86 -0.54 17.87 16.72
N GLU A 87 0.34 18.87 16.72
CA GLU A 87 0.05 20.21 16.20
C GLU A 87 -0.30 20.24 14.71
N GLN A 88 0.35 19.40 13.91
CA GLN A 88 0.20 19.32 12.46
C GLN A 88 0.07 17.88 11.99
N TYR A 89 -0.53 17.70 10.80
CA TYR A 89 -0.69 16.38 10.20
C TYR A 89 0.60 15.84 9.57
N ALA A 90 1.58 16.69 9.25
CA ALA A 90 2.87 16.32 8.68
C ALA A 90 3.94 17.37 9.02
N TYR A 91 5.21 16.95 9.01
CA TYR A 91 6.37 17.80 9.27
C TYR A 91 7.42 17.59 8.17
N PRO A 92 7.20 18.11 6.96
CA PRO A 92 8.13 17.93 5.86
C PRO A 92 9.47 18.63 6.12
N ARG A 93 10.50 18.30 5.35
CA ARG A 93 11.76 19.09 5.34
C ARG A 93 11.48 20.52 4.85
N GLU A 94 12.28 21.48 5.27
CA GLU A 94 12.20 22.88 4.80
C GLU A 94 12.28 22.97 3.27
N LEU A 95 13.09 22.10 2.67
CA LEU A 95 13.27 21.94 1.23
C LEU A 95 11.96 21.66 0.46
N ALA A 96 10.92 21.16 1.13
CA ALA A 96 9.61 20.92 0.50
C ALA A 96 8.84 22.22 0.23
N GLY A 97 9.23 23.35 0.81
CA GLY A 97 8.65 24.67 0.53
C GLY A 97 7.15 24.78 0.84
N THR A 98 6.70 24.12 1.91
CA THR A 98 5.27 24.09 2.30
C THR A 98 4.95 25.14 3.37
N ALA A 99 3.66 25.42 3.57
CA ALA A 99 3.20 26.27 4.67
C ALA A 99 3.26 25.60 6.07
N LEU A 100 3.58 24.30 6.13
CA LEU A 100 3.74 23.57 7.40
C LEU A 100 5.07 23.93 8.05
N LYS A 101 5.13 23.93 9.39
CA LYS A 101 6.40 24.10 10.09
C LYS A 101 7.30 22.88 9.77
N PRO A 102 8.54 23.11 9.29
CA PRO A 102 9.40 22.02 8.87
C PRO A 102 9.97 21.26 10.08
N ILE A 103 10.32 19.99 9.89
CA ILE A 103 10.84 19.14 10.98
C ILE A 103 12.12 19.69 11.60
N GLU A 104 12.93 20.42 10.83
CA GLU A 104 14.16 21.08 11.24
C GLU A 104 13.97 22.02 12.43
N VAL A 105 12.78 22.62 12.59
CA VAL A 105 12.47 23.48 13.75
C VAL A 105 12.42 22.68 15.06
N TYR A 106 12.00 21.42 14.99
CA TYR A 106 11.81 20.55 16.15
C TYR A 106 13.05 19.68 16.46
N MET A 107 13.93 19.47 15.47
CA MET A 107 15.11 18.62 15.60
C MET A 107 16.00 18.93 16.82
N PRO A 108 16.26 20.20 17.22
CA PRO A 108 17.09 20.51 18.38
C PRO A 108 16.58 19.94 19.70
N ASP A 109 15.27 19.81 19.85
CA ASP A 109 14.62 19.35 21.09
C ASP A 109 14.38 17.83 21.11
N ILE A 110 14.75 17.12 20.03
CA ILE A 110 14.51 15.69 19.86
C ILE A 110 15.84 14.91 19.96
N PRO A 111 16.02 14.04 20.97
CA PRO A 111 17.26 13.30 21.17
C PRO A 111 17.71 12.47 19.95
N GLU A 112 16.77 11.88 19.21
CA GLU A 112 17.04 11.08 18.01
C GLU A 112 17.75 11.89 16.91
N PHE A 113 17.50 13.20 16.83
CA PHE A 113 18.08 14.10 15.84
C PHE A 113 19.37 14.79 16.30
N SER A 114 19.90 14.48 17.48
CA SER A 114 21.13 15.08 18.03
C SER A 114 22.37 14.98 17.13
N SER A 115 22.41 13.98 16.24
CA SER A 115 23.50 13.74 15.27
C SER A 115 23.13 14.11 13.83
N ALA A 116 21.90 14.57 13.59
CA ALA A 116 21.41 14.91 12.27
C ALA A 116 21.75 16.36 11.92
N SER A 117 22.24 16.57 10.70
CA SER A 117 22.46 17.91 10.17
C SER A 117 21.14 18.53 9.71
N ILE A 118 21.01 19.84 9.92
CA ILE A 118 19.90 20.65 9.43
C ILE A 118 20.06 20.90 7.92
N ASP A 119 21.29 20.91 7.41
CA ASP A 119 21.58 21.14 6.00
C ASP A 119 20.89 20.06 5.12
N PRO A 120 20.00 20.46 4.19
CA PRO A 120 19.37 19.53 3.25
C PRO A 120 20.36 18.76 2.38
N ALA A 121 21.57 19.27 2.15
CA ALA A 121 22.61 18.59 1.39
C ALA A 121 23.19 17.39 2.14
N GLU A 122 23.19 17.42 3.48
CA GLU A 122 23.71 16.35 4.35
C GLU A 122 22.62 15.31 4.71
N TRP A 123 21.71 15.03 3.77
CA TRP A 123 20.52 14.19 3.97
C TRP A 123 20.81 12.78 4.51
N VAL A 124 22.02 12.25 4.30
CA VAL A 124 22.43 10.93 4.81
C VAL A 124 22.41 10.89 6.33
N THR A 125 22.82 11.97 7.00
CA THR A 125 22.81 12.08 8.47
C THR A 125 21.39 12.06 9.04
N PHE A 126 20.42 12.53 8.26
CA PHE A 126 19.02 12.66 8.66
C PHE A 126 18.24 11.34 8.56
N LEU A 127 18.63 10.42 7.67
CA LEU A 127 17.87 9.20 7.36
C LEU A 127 17.53 8.40 8.61
N MET A 128 18.54 7.94 9.35
CA MET A 128 18.34 7.03 10.48
C MET A 128 17.59 7.69 11.65
N PRO A 129 17.93 8.92 12.08
CA PRO A 129 17.13 9.70 13.02
C PRO A 129 15.65 9.81 12.63
N ALA A 130 15.37 10.16 11.37
CA ALA A 130 14.00 10.30 10.89
C ALA A 130 13.24 8.97 10.85
N ARG A 131 13.93 7.85 10.65
CA ARG A 131 13.33 6.50 10.78
C ARG A 131 12.99 6.18 12.23
N GLN A 132 13.92 6.45 13.15
CA GLN A 132 13.82 6.09 14.56
C GLN A 132 12.79 6.94 15.33
N PHE A 133 12.66 8.22 15.00
CA PHE A 133 11.73 9.12 15.66
C PHE A 133 10.27 8.67 15.42
N LEU A 134 9.60 8.25 16.48
CA LEU A 134 8.22 7.76 16.43
C LEU A 134 7.18 8.86 16.68
N GLY A 135 7.59 9.99 17.27
CA GLY A 135 6.69 11.06 17.69
C GLY A 135 6.80 11.38 19.18
N ASN A 136 6.17 12.48 19.57
CA ASN A 136 6.11 12.99 20.93
C ASN A 136 4.77 13.73 21.16
N ALA A 137 4.57 14.30 22.35
CA ALA A 137 3.30 14.96 22.68
C ALA A 137 3.01 16.24 21.86
N GLU A 138 4.04 16.91 21.34
CA GLU A 138 3.91 18.13 20.55
C GLU A 138 3.64 17.80 19.08
N MET A 139 4.52 17.00 18.46
CA MET A 139 4.41 16.63 17.06
C MET A 139 3.32 15.58 16.79
N GLY A 140 2.84 14.92 17.85
CA GLY A 140 2.01 13.73 17.76
C GLY A 140 2.83 12.51 17.38
N TYR A 141 2.14 11.45 16.97
CA TYR A 141 2.73 10.14 16.71
C TYR A 141 2.67 9.77 15.24
N LYS A 142 3.82 9.38 14.70
CA LYS A 142 4.04 9.04 13.30
C LYS A 142 3.32 7.74 12.92
N MET A 143 2.74 7.68 11.74
CA MET A 143 2.22 6.43 11.17
C MET A 143 3.35 5.45 10.80
N ALA A 144 3.07 4.15 10.79
CA ALA A 144 4.07 3.11 10.46
C ALA A 144 4.27 2.87 8.95
N LEU A 145 3.79 3.81 8.12
CA LEU A 145 4.00 3.88 6.67
C LEU A 145 4.25 5.33 6.26
N CYS A 146 4.80 5.55 5.07
CA CYS A 146 4.97 6.88 4.51
C CYS A 146 3.66 7.40 3.89
N GLU A 147 3.58 8.71 3.68
CA GLU A 147 2.44 9.41 3.06
C GLU A 147 2.05 8.78 1.71
N ARG A 148 3.06 8.38 0.92
CA ARG A 148 2.87 7.77 -0.40
C ARG A 148 2.30 6.35 -0.30
N ASP A 149 2.84 5.50 0.58
CA ASP A 149 2.36 4.13 0.73
C ASP A 149 0.94 4.10 1.30
N ILE A 150 0.66 4.94 2.30
CA ILE A 150 -0.70 5.09 2.84
C ILE A 150 -1.66 5.52 1.73
N ALA A 151 -1.26 6.44 0.86
CA ALA A 151 -2.08 6.86 -0.26
C ALA A 151 -2.28 5.75 -1.31
N ILE A 152 -1.26 4.95 -1.64
CA ILE A 152 -1.36 3.82 -2.57
C ILE A 152 -2.36 2.79 -2.05
N TYR A 153 -2.12 2.28 -0.84
CA TYR A 153 -2.94 1.22 -0.27
C TYR A 153 -4.32 1.71 0.15
N GLY A 154 -4.42 2.96 0.61
CA GLY A 154 -5.68 3.64 0.87
C GLY A 154 -6.52 3.81 -0.40
N ALA A 155 -5.90 4.17 -1.52
CA ALA A 155 -6.58 4.28 -2.80
C ALA A 155 -7.06 2.92 -3.33
N ILE A 156 -6.27 1.86 -3.17
CA ILE A 156 -6.69 0.49 -3.50
C ILE A 156 -7.90 0.08 -2.66
N PHE A 157 -7.86 0.34 -1.35
CA PHE A 157 -8.97 0.07 -0.45
C PHE A 157 -10.24 0.85 -0.83
N ILE A 158 -10.12 2.16 -1.04
CA ILE A 158 -11.23 3.03 -1.47
C ILE A 158 -11.80 2.54 -2.81
N PHE A 159 -10.95 2.25 -3.81
CA PHE A 159 -11.40 1.71 -5.09
C PHE A 159 -12.14 0.39 -4.89
N GLY A 160 -11.64 -0.49 -4.01
CA GLY A 160 -12.30 -1.76 -3.72
C GLY A 160 -13.68 -1.61 -3.05
N LEU A 161 -13.87 -0.58 -2.22
CA LEU A 161 -15.19 -0.21 -1.68
C LEU A 161 -16.12 0.35 -2.77
N ILE A 162 -15.62 1.26 -3.61
CA ILE A 162 -16.36 1.80 -4.76
C ILE A 162 -16.78 0.67 -5.70
N TYR A 163 -15.85 -0.23 -6.02
CA TYR A 163 -16.08 -1.40 -6.86
C TYR A 163 -17.14 -2.31 -6.24
N ALA A 164 -17.10 -2.57 -4.93
CA ALA A 164 -18.12 -3.37 -4.24
C ALA A 164 -19.53 -2.77 -4.35
N LEU A 165 -19.65 -1.44 -4.20
CA LEU A 165 -20.93 -0.74 -4.26
C LEU A 165 -21.50 -0.67 -5.68
N LEU A 166 -20.63 -0.55 -6.69
CA LEU A 166 -21.04 -0.22 -8.05
C LEU A 166 -20.98 -1.41 -9.03
N ARG A 167 -20.25 -2.50 -8.73
CA ARG A 167 -20.04 -3.63 -9.67
C ARG A 167 -21.32 -4.32 -10.16
N ASN A 168 -22.39 -4.27 -9.38
CA ASN A 168 -23.68 -4.85 -9.74
C ASN A 168 -24.58 -3.88 -10.53
N ARG A 169 -24.19 -2.60 -10.64
CA ARG A 169 -24.94 -1.54 -11.35
C ARG A 169 -24.23 -1.06 -12.61
N ILE A 170 -22.90 -1.11 -12.59
CA ILE A 170 -22.03 -0.60 -13.65
C ILE A 170 -21.08 -1.72 -14.05
N HIS A 171 -20.97 -1.95 -15.35
CA HIS A 171 -19.97 -2.86 -15.89
C HIS A 171 -18.61 -2.15 -15.94
N PHE A 172 -17.76 -2.43 -14.95
CA PHE A 172 -16.40 -1.89 -14.88
C PHE A 172 -15.52 -2.56 -15.94
N LYS A 173 -15.17 -1.81 -16.98
CA LYS A 173 -14.13 -2.24 -17.91
C LYS A 173 -12.76 -1.99 -17.30
N SER A 174 -11.88 -2.97 -17.39
CA SER A 174 -10.48 -2.78 -17.06
C SER A 174 -9.86 -1.74 -17.99
N ILE A 175 -9.15 -0.79 -17.43
CA ILE A 175 -8.44 0.21 -18.23
C ILE A 175 -7.31 -0.44 -19.05
N PRO A 176 -7.00 0.11 -20.23
CA PRO A 176 -5.80 -0.27 -20.97
C PRO A 176 -4.53 -0.01 -20.15
N ILE A 177 -3.53 -0.88 -20.29
CA ILE A 177 -2.28 -0.77 -19.53
C ILE A 177 -1.55 0.56 -19.75
N TRP A 178 -1.66 1.16 -20.94
CA TRP A 178 -1.07 2.46 -21.23
C TRP A 178 -1.70 3.61 -20.43
N VAL A 179 -2.99 3.53 -20.09
CA VAL A 179 -3.66 4.51 -19.22
C VAL A 179 -3.11 4.41 -17.80
N PHE A 180 -2.89 3.19 -17.30
CA PHE A 180 -2.22 2.98 -16.01
C PHE A 180 -0.80 3.54 -16.03
N PHE A 181 -0.03 3.29 -17.09
CA PHE A 181 1.33 3.84 -17.19
C PHE A 181 1.33 5.37 -17.23
N LEU A 182 0.38 5.99 -17.94
CA LEU A 182 0.33 7.44 -18.06
C LEU A 182 -0.18 8.13 -16.80
N LEU A 183 -1.30 7.66 -16.24
CA LEU A 183 -2.01 8.35 -15.14
C LEU A 183 -1.70 7.78 -13.76
N GLY A 184 -1.37 6.50 -13.65
CA GLY A 184 -1.01 5.84 -12.40
C GLY A 184 0.50 5.91 -12.15
N MET A 185 1.28 5.29 -13.03
CA MET A 185 2.73 5.16 -12.87
C MET A 185 3.50 6.44 -13.21
N GLY A 186 3.09 7.18 -14.25
CA GLY A 186 3.75 8.40 -14.70
C GLY A 186 4.01 9.41 -13.59
N PRO A 187 2.97 9.88 -12.86
CA PRO A 187 3.15 10.90 -11.83
C PRO A 187 4.06 10.46 -10.68
N ILE A 188 3.88 9.24 -10.16
CA ILE A 188 4.69 8.70 -9.06
C ILE A 188 6.14 8.42 -9.48
N THR A 189 6.37 7.99 -10.73
CA THR A 189 7.70 7.81 -11.30
C THR A 189 8.39 9.15 -11.47
N LEU A 190 7.73 10.15 -12.08
CA LEU A 190 8.31 11.49 -12.25
C LEU A 190 8.66 12.12 -10.90
N ASP A 191 7.77 12.00 -9.91
CA ASP A 191 7.99 12.52 -8.57
C ASP A 191 9.12 11.77 -7.85
N GLY A 192 9.02 10.45 -7.74
CA GLY A 192 9.99 9.61 -7.04
C GLY A 192 11.39 9.65 -7.65
N PHE A 193 11.51 9.56 -8.97
CA PHE A 193 12.82 9.58 -9.64
C PHE A 193 13.49 10.95 -9.56
N SER A 194 12.76 12.04 -9.80
CA SER A 194 13.39 13.37 -9.71
C SER A 194 13.82 13.69 -8.28
N GLN A 195 13.07 13.26 -7.26
CA GLN A 195 13.50 13.38 -5.87
C GLN A 195 14.75 12.51 -5.60
N LEU A 196 14.72 11.22 -5.96
CA LEU A 196 15.81 10.28 -5.73
C LEU A 196 17.12 10.71 -6.41
N LEU A 197 17.06 11.09 -7.68
CA LEU A 197 18.23 11.51 -8.45
C LEU A 197 18.82 12.82 -7.93
N SER A 198 17.99 13.74 -7.44
CA SER A 198 18.47 14.98 -6.81
C SER A 198 19.23 14.73 -5.49
N GLN A 199 18.81 13.73 -4.72
CA GLN A 199 19.49 13.35 -3.47
C GLN A 199 20.83 12.67 -3.75
N TYR A 200 20.89 11.77 -4.73
CA TYR A 200 22.14 11.12 -5.12
C TYR A 200 23.14 12.06 -5.80
N GLY A 201 22.66 12.99 -6.63
CA GLY A 201 23.52 14.01 -7.25
C GLY A 201 24.18 14.93 -6.22
N THR A 202 23.55 15.10 -5.05
CA THR A 202 24.10 15.89 -3.95
C THR A 202 25.03 15.06 -3.04
N ALA A 203 24.75 13.76 -2.85
CA ALA A 203 25.55 12.91 -1.97
C ALA A 203 26.87 12.40 -2.58
N ALA A 204 26.96 12.29 -3.90
CA ALA A 204 28.13 11.71 -4.57
C ALA A 204 28.67 12.66 -5.64
N GLU A 205 29.92 13.09 -5.50
CA GLU A 205 30.60 13.97 -6.46
C GLU A 205 30.55 13.41 -7.89
N ALA A 206 30.73 12.09 -8.04
CA ALA A 206 30.65 11.39 -9.32
C ALA A 206 29.27 11.50 -10.00
N LEU A 207 28.21 11.77 -9.24
CA LEU A 207 26.83 11.92 -9.71
C LEU A 207 26.36 13.39 -9.73
N SER A 208 27.23 14.35 -9.40
CA SER A 208 26.90 15.78 -9.35
C SER A 208 26.30 16.34 -10.64
N PHE A 209 26.57 15.72 -11.79
CA PHE A 209 25.94 16.08 -13.07
C PHE A 209 24.42 15.93 -13.04
N LEU A 210 23.86 15.03 -12.21
CA LEU A 210 22.41 14.86 -12.05
C LEU A 210 21.75 16.14 -11.53
N ASN A 211 22.43 16.91 -10.68
CA ASN A 211 21.91 18.14 -10.11
C ASN A 211 21.74 19.28 -11.14
N ARG A 212 22.33 19.14 -12.33
CA ARG A 212 22.06 20.06 -13.46
C ARG A 212 20.67 19.87 -14.06
N ILE A 213 20.09 18.69 -13.89
CA ILE A 213 18.79 18.29 -14.45
C ILE A 213 17.74 18.22 -13.34
N PHE A 214 18.12 17.66 -12.17
CA PHE A 214 17.26 17.47 -11.01
C PHE A 214 17.81 18.26 -9.82
N LEU A 215 17.31 19.48 -9.64
CA LEU A 215 17.64 20.29 -8.47
C LEU A 215 17.26 19.55 -7.19
N LEU A 216 18.08 19.71 -6.15
CA LEU A 216 17.82 19.17 -4.81
C LEU A 216 16.41 19.59 -4.37
N ARG A 217 15.54 18.61 -4.19
CA ARG A 217 14.14 18.86 -3.84
C ARG A 217 13.59 17.79 -2.91
N GLU A 218 12.59 18.16 -2.13
CA GLU A 218 11.77 17.23 -1.37
C GLU A 218 10.30 17.36 -1.80
N SER A 219 9.63 16.25 -2.08
CA SER A 219 8.22 16.30 -2.49
C SER A 219 7.34 16.70 -1.31
N PRO A 220 6.44 17.69 -1.46
CA PRO A 220 5.47 18.03 -0.43
C PRO A 220 4.55 16.85 -0.07
N PRO A 221 3.98 16.83 1.15
CA PRO A 221 3.03 15.80 1.58
C PRO A 221 1.88 15.61 0.57
N LEU A 222 1.28 16.72 0.11
CA LEU A 222 0.19 16.69 -0.87
C LEU A 222 0.58 16.00 -2.17
N PHE A 223 1.78 16.27 -2.71
CA PHE A 223 2.25 15.65 -3.95
C PHE A 223 2.52 14.16 -3.78
N ARG A 224 3.09 13.75 -2.65
CA ARG A 224 3.31 12.33 -2.34
C ARG A 224 1.99 11.57 -2.21
N THR A 225 1.01 12.18 -1.54
CA THR A 225 -0.32 11.60 -1.40
C THR A 225 -1.05 11.54 -2.74
N LEU A 226 -1.01 12.60 -3.54
CA LEU A 226 -1.67 12.62 -4.84
C LEU A 226 -1.09 11.59 -5.79
N THR A 227 0.25 11.54 -5.93
CA THR A 227 0.90 10.59 -6.84
C THR A 227 0.73 9.14 -6.36
N GLY A 228 0.81 8.89 -5.05
CA GLY A 228 0.51 7.60 -4.46
C GLY A 228 -0.95 7.17 -4.67
N PHE A 229 -1.89 8.09 -4.45
CA PHE A 229 -3.32 7.84 -4.65
C PHE A 229 -3.63 7.48 -6.10
N LEU A 230 -3.14 8.26 -7.06
CA LEU A 230 -3.33 8.00 -8.48
C LEU A 230 -2.79 6.62 -8.86
N PHE A 231 -1.57 6.29 -8.43
CA PHE A 231 -0.98 4.98 -8.67
C PHE A 231 -1.87 3.85 -8.14
N GLY A 232 -2.25 3.89 -6.86
CA GLY A 232 -3.08 2.86 -6.24
C GLY A 232 -4.47 2.74 -6.87
N PHE A 233 -5.11 3.89 -7.16
CA PHE A 233 -6.44 3.94 -7.75
C PHE A 233 -6.47 3.34 -9.17
N PHE A 234 -5.55 3.76 -10.05
CA PHE A 234 -5.48 3.23 -11.41
C PHE A 234 -4.98 1.78 -11.43
N LEU A 235 -4.11 1.38 -10.51
CA LEU A 235 -3.72 -0.02 -10.36
C LEU A 235 -4.92 -0.89 -10.01
N ALA A 236 -5.74 -0.47 -9.04
CA ALA A 236 -6.95 -1.19 -8.64
C ALA A 236 -7.98 -1.22 -9.77
N TRP A 237 -8.22 -0.10 -10.46
CA TRP A 237 -9.11 -0.06 -11.63
C TRP A 237 -8.65 -0.99 -12.75
N MET A 238 -7.35 -1.04 -12.99
CA MET A 238 -6.78 -1.96 -13.96
C MET A 238 -6.94 -3.42 -13.51
N ALA A 239 -6.66 -3.75 -12.25
CA ALA A 239 -6.60 -5.13 -11.77
C ALA A 239 -7.97 -5.74 -11.44
N TYR A 240 -8.85 -5.00 -10.75
CA TYR A 240 -10.04 -5.56 -10.12
C TYR A 240 -11.02 -6.20 -11.11
N PRO A 241 -11.34 -5.58 -12.27
CA PRO A 241 -12.20 -6.23 -13.26
C PRO A 241 -11.60 -7.53 -13.80
N ARG A 242 -10.27 -7.57 -14.06
CA ARG A 242 -9.61 -8.80 -14.55
C ARG A 242 -9.59 -9.90 -13.50
N VAL A 243 -9.39 -9.52 -12.23
CA VAL A 243 -9.49 -10.45 -11.10
C VAL A 243 -10.92 -10.96 -10.97
N ALA A 244 -11.93 -10.11 -11.17
CA ALA A 244 -13.33 -10.51 -11.12
C ALA A 244 -13.64 -11.59 -12.16
N ASP A 245 -13.24 -11.38 -13.41
CA ASP A 245 -13.42 -12.35 -14.50
C ASP A 245 -12.78 -13.71 -14.14
N GLY A 246 -11.52 -13.69 -13.68
CA GLY A 246 -10.80 -14.92 -13.31
C GLY A 246 -11.39 -15.62 -12.07
N MET A 247 -11.91 -14.87 -11.11
CA MET A 247 -12.56 -15.43 -9.92
C MET A 247 -13.94 -16.01 -10.25
N GLU A 248 -14.67 -15.41 -11.19
CA GLU A 248 -15.94 -15.94 -11.69
C GLU A 248 -15.75 -17.26 -12.44
N GLU A 249 -14.74 -17.33 -13.32
CA GLU A 249 -14.37 -18.57 -14.00
C GLU A 249 -13.98 -19.67 -13.01
N THR A 250 -13.10 -19.35 -12.06
CA THR A 250 -12.64 -20.28 -11.01
C THR A 250 -13.81 -20.78 -10.17
N ALA A 251 -14.72 -19.88 -9.77
CA ALA A 251 -15.90 -20.24 -9.00
C ALA A 251 -16.82 -21.18 -9.78
N GLY A 252 -17.08 -20.89 -11.07
CA GLY A 252 -17.92 -21.73 -11.93
C GLY A 252 -17.33 -23.12 -12.19
N ASP A 253 -16.01 -23.23 -12.37
CA ASP A 253 -15.33 -24.52 -12.53
C ASP A 253 -15.41 -25.39 -11.27
N LEU A 254 -15.17 -24.78 -10.10
CA LEU A 254 -15.26 -25.47 -8.83
C LEU A 254 -16.69 -25.85 -8.47
N GLU A 255 -17.67 -24.99 -8.76
CA GLU A 255 -19.10 -25.30 -8.59
C GLU A 255 -19.50 -26.52 -9.43
N ARG A 256 -19.18 -26.52 -10.73
CA ARG A 256 -19.46 -27.66 -11.62
C ARG A 256 -18.79 -28.95 -11.14
N LYS A 257 -17.57 -28.85 -10.59
CA LYS A 257 -16.84 -30.00 -10.04
C LYS A 257 -17.50 -30.52 -8.76
N LEU A 258 -17.82 -29.64 -7.82
CA LEU A 258 -18.37 -29.98 -6.50
C LEU A 258 -19.81 -30.51 -6.60
N VAL A 259 -20.66 -29.93 -7.46
CA VAL A 259 -22.01 -30.43 -7.75
C VAL A 259 -21.94 -31.85 -8.33
N ARG A 260 -21.05 -32.09 -9.30
CA ARG A 260 -20.90 -33.41 -9.94
C ARG A 260 -20.54 -34.52 -8.97
N ILE A 261 -19.82 -34.21 -7.90
CA ILE A 261 -19.40 -35.19 -6.88
C ILE A 261 -20.33 -35.20 -5.66
N GLY A 262 -21.45 -34.46 -5.69
CA GLY A 262 -22.46 -34.42 -4.64
C GLY A 262 -22.04 -33.66 -3.38
N GLU A 263 -21.04 -32.78 -3.48
CA GLU A 263 -20.45 -32.07 -2.33
C GLU A 263 -20.95 -30.63 -2.18
N LEU A 264 -21.77 -30.15 -3.13
CA LEU A 264 -22.39 -28.82 -3.15
C LEU A 264 -23.75 -28.92 -3.87
N GLU A 265 -24.75 -28.19 -3.37
CA GLU A 265 -25.99 -27.97 -4.11
C GLU A 265 -25.79 -26.87 -5.17
N PRO A 266 -26.40 -26.97 -6.36
CA PRO A 266 -26.31 -25.93 -7.37
C PRO A 266 -26.86 -24.61 -6.83
N ARG A 267 -26.18 -23.49 -7.09
CA ARG A 267 -26.79 -22.19 -6.80
C ARG A 267 -28.07 -22.01 -7.61
N THR A 268 -29.13 -21.56 -6.96
CA THR A 268 -30.30 -21.03 -7.67
C THR A 268 -29.83 -19.84 -8.51
N PRO A 269 -30.15 -19.80 -9.82
CA PRO A 269 -29.83 -18.63 -10.62
C PRO A 269 -30.49 -17.41 -9.98
N VAL A 270 -29.69 -16.43 -9.60
CA VAL A 270 -30.20 -15.11 -9.23
C VAL A 270 -30.75 -14.54 -10.52
N ASN A 271 -32.07 -14.48 -10.65
CA ASN A 271 -32.72 -13.79 -11.76
C ASN A 271 -32.17 -12.35 -11.78
N SER A 272 -31.36 -12.07 -12.81
CA SER A 272 -30.80 -10.76 -13.13
C SER A 272 -31.91 -9.79 -13.52
#